data_AF-A0A813KBN2-F1
#
_entry.id   AF-A0A813KBN2-F1
#
_cell.length_a   1.000
_cell.length_b   1.000
_cell.length_c   1.000
_cell.angle_alpha   90.00
_cell.angle_beta   90.00
_cell.angle_gamma   90.00
#
_symmetry.space_group_name_H-M   'P 1'
#
loop_
_entity.id
_entity.type
_entity.pdbx_description
1 polymer ?
#
loop_
_entity_poly.entity_id
_entity_poly.type
_entity_poly.pdbx_seq_one_letter_code
_entity_poly.pdbx_strand_id
1 'polypeptide(L)'
;DRPDYLYFRLYKENCDTGEAVNSIASCVGRSVKQFTFAGTKDKRASTVQQICAHRLPADQLRRTVLHRLWDKRVRISDLEYRSDRLRLGNLRGNRFKVVLRDVPVPIAVAAAAGGAPGSAEAKDVLGQAFDTVKETGFLNYFGLQRFGTREIRTHTVGSAIISSRWKEAVHLILGDAGKSGASASTSAKRPAEDAAEIAAEAAGQVAKVARTASAKDESIDMPPVTKDESESGSSLAGAAEEKMVETQKEDASLPDAVSKGDKGKGGGKGGGKREAVQAAQRLFIETGNAQQALDLMPRSGAHLERCILGALARGLAPAEALQQLPHQAVSLYAHAAQSLVWNAVLSQRIQQFGRQPVVGDLVFADKASGDSANAESADAFEAGEDAGGEDAESEDDGDSFRGLPSVRVLASPEEVAAAKFCDVVLPMPGSEVQYPENMKKAYEEIAEKLMGLRLADFENSTLVPLTGSYRAICVYPGDLTWRAVLPDELNSKSGPGGGGLIESDVGRLLRERPPIPDQNSGSEVLVEVPVEGGCSEDTPEVAQKEQEEPEKAAVVFSCVLPPSAYLTMMLREVMKQSTASSYLSG
;
A
#
# COMPACT_ATOMS: atom_id res chain seq x y z
N ASP A 1 29.22 9.05 -29.68
CA ASP A 1 27.78 8.87 -30.00
C ASP A 1 27.12 7.75 -29.20
N ARG A 2 27.47 7.55 -27.92
CA ARG A 2 26.76 6.56 -27.09
C ARG A 2 25.58 7.25 -26.40
N PRO A 3 24.38 6.66 -26.38
CA PRO A 3 23.26 7.22 -25.63
C PRO A 3 23.56 7.34 -24.13
N ASP A 4 22.96 8.36 -23.51
CA ASP A 4 23.25 8.75 -22.13
C ASP A 4 22.65 7.81 -21.08
N TYR A 5 21.63 7.01 -21.41
CA TYR A 5 20.92 6.19 -20.43
C TYR A 5 21.24 4.70 -20.57
N LEU A 6 21.77 4.10 -19.50
CA LEU A 6 21.98 2.66 -19.41
C LEU A 6 20.76 1.99 -18.78
N TYR A 7 20.08 1.17 -19.56
CA TYR A 7 19.00 0.30 -19.12
C TYR A 7 19.55 -1.05 -18.70
N PHE A 8 19.03 -1.60 -17.61
CA PHE A 8 19.29 -2.97 -17.19
C PHE A 8 18.11 -3.54 -16.41
N ARG A 9 17.97 -4.86 -16.41
CA ARG A 9 17.00 -5.55 -15.55
C ARG A 9 17.61 -5.81 -14.18
N LEU A 10 16.87 -5.45 -13.15
CA LEU A 10 17.20 -5.69 -11.75
C LEU A 10 16.34 -6.83 -11.22
N TYR A 11 16.99 -7.91 -10.81
CA TYR A 11 16.39 -8.97 -10.00
C TYR A 11 16.73 -8.74 -8.54
N LYS A 12 15.73 -8.79 -7.65
CA LYS A 12 15.92 -8.69 -6.20
C LYS A 12 15.05 -9.70 -5.47
N GLU A 13 15.53 -10.20 -4.34
CA GLU A 13 14.78 -11.09 -3.44
C GLU A 13 14.79 -10.56 -2.02
N ASN A 14 13.61 -10.51 -1.37
CA ASN A 14 13.50 -10.11 0.04
C ASN A 14 14.15 -8.74 0.33
N CYS A 15 14.17 -7.85 -0.64
CA CYS A 15 14.91 -6.59 -0.65
C CYS A 15 14.04 -5.50 -1.27
N ASP A 16 14.09 -4.30 -0.70
CA ASP A 16 13.38 -3.14 -1.26
C ASP A 16 14.08 -2.62 -2.53
N THR A 17 13.35 -1.96 -3.42
CA THR A 17 13.94 -1.34 -4.62
C THR A 17 14.96 -0.27 -4.26
N GLY A 18 14.68 0.57 -3.25
CA GLY A 18 15.59 1.60 -2.75
C GLY A 18 16.85 1.00 -2.12
N GLU A 19 16.71 -0.02 -1.28
CA GLU A 19 17.84 -0.79 -0.72
C GLU A 19 18.75 -1.34 -1.83
N ALA A 20 18.16 -1.96 -2.87
CA ALA A 20 18.90 -2.53 -3.99
C ALA A 20 19.64 -1.46 -4.81
N VAL A 21 18.97 -0.35 -5.14
CA VAL A 21 19.57 0.77 -5.88
C VAL A 21 20.70 1.42 -5.07
N ASN A 22 20.50 1.62 -3.77
CA ASN A 22 21.53 2.20 -2.89
C ASN A 22 22.78 1.32 -2.82
N SER A 23 22.62 0.00 -2.75
CA SER A 23 23.72 -0.96 -2.85
C SER A 23 24.49 -0.79 -4.16
N ILE A 24 23.79 -0.72 -5.29
CA ILE A 24 24.42 -0.54 -6.62
C ILE A 24 25.15 0.81 -6.69
N ALA A 25 24.47 1.89 -6.31
CA ALA A 25 25.02 3.25 -6.35
C ALA A 25 26.31 3.37 -5.50
N SER A 26 26.29 2.79 -4.29
CA SER A 26 27.46 2.73 -3.40
C SER A 26 28.63 1.94 -3.99
N CYS A 27 28.36 0.83 -4.69
CA CYS A 27 29.43 0.04 -5.33
C CYS A 27 30.03 0.72 -6.57
N VAL A 28 29.21 1.46 -7.32
CA VAL A 28 29.65 2.19 -8.52
C VAL A 28 30.32 3.52 -8.15
N GLY A 29 30.07 4.05 -6.95
CA GLY A 29 30.55 5.36 -6.51
C GLY A 29 29.75 6.50 -7.14
N ARG A 30 28.43 6.32 -7.27
CA ARG A 30 27.51 7.29 -7.88
C ARG A 30 26.37 7.61 -6.93
N SER A 31 25.70 8.74 -7.17
CA SER A 31 24.51 9.12 -6.41
C SER A 31 23.33 8.24 -6.79
N VAL A 32 22.47 7.92 -5.80
CA VAL A 32 21.19 7.23 -5.99
C VAL A 32 20.30 7.95 -6.99
N LYS A 33 20.36 9.29 -7.04
CA LYS A 33 19.60 10.17 -7.94
C LYS A 33 19.83 9.87 -9.44
N GLN A 34 20.96 9.25 -9.78
CA GLN A 34 21.28 8.89 -11.17
C GLN A 34 20.54 7.64 -11.64
N PHE A 35 19.93 6.89 -10.73
CA PHE A 35 19.16 5.69 -11.04
C PHE A 35 17.68 6.03 -11.01
N THR A 36 16.95 5.67 -12.06
CA THR A 36 15.50 5.83 -12.16
C THR A 36 14.82 4.52 -12.50
N PHE A 37 13.55 4.42 -12.12
CA PHE A 37 12.73 3.23 -12.33
C PHE A 37 11.25 3.61 -12.50
N ALA A 38 10.48 2.71 -13.12
CA ALA A 38 9.08 2.97 -13.42
C ALA A 38 8.14 2.83 -12.20
N GLY A 39 8.55 2.09 -11.18
CA GLY A 39 7.81 1.92 -9.93
C GLY A 39 8.57 1.03 -8.96
N THR A 40 8.19 1.10 -7.68
CA THR A 40 8.68 0.20 -6.64
C THR A 40 8.11 -1.21 -6.82
N LYS A 41 8.74 -2.20 -6.18
CA LYS A 41 8.29 -3.59 -6.19
C LYS A 41 8.40 -4.18 -4.79
N ASP A 42 7.47 -5.06 -4.44
CA ASP A 42 7.35 -5.64 -3.11
C ASP A 42 8.69 -6.15 -2.55
N LYS A 43 8.94 -5.81 -1.28
CA LYS A 43 10.15 -6.27 -0.57
C LYS A 43 10.12 -7.78 -0.38
N ARG A 44 9.02 -8.33 0.15
CA ARG A 44 8.84 -9.76 0.43
C ARG A 44 8.43 -10.55 -0.81
N ALA A 45 9.25 -10.50 -1.84
CA ALA A 45 9.05 -11.23 -3.09
C ALA A 45 10.38 -11.37 -3.84
N SER A 46 10.39 -12.24 -4.86
CA SER A 46 11.39 -12.22 -5.92
C SER A 46 10.83 -11.41 -7.09
N THR A 47 11.46 -10.28 -7.40
CA THR A 47 10.92 -9.30 -8.35
C THR A 47 11.95 -8.95 -9.41
N VAL A 48 11.49 -8.77 -10.65
CA VAL A 48 12.29 -8.26 -11.77
C VAL A 48 11.70 -6.96 -12.26
N GLN A 49 12.53 -5.93 -12.40
CA GLN A 49 12.12 -4.63 -12.92
C GLN A 49 13.19 -3.99 -13.79
N GLN A 50 12.78 -3.08 -14.66
CA GLN A 50 13.71 -2.26 -15.45
C GLN A 50 14.23 -1.10 -14.61
N ILE A 51 15.54 -0.87 -14.65
CA ILE A 51 16.22 0.30 -14.07
C ILE A 51 16.96 1.03 -15.19
N CYS A 52 17.05 2.34 -15.06
CA CYS A 52 17.79 3.23 -15.93
C CYS A 52 18.84 3.97 -15.10
N ALA A 53 20.08 4.06 -15.59
CA ALA A 53 21.16 4.80 -14.97
C ALA A 53 21.72 5.85 -15.93
N HIS A 54 21.74 7.11 -15.52
CA HIS A 54 22.26 8.21 -16.33
C HIS A 54 23.80 8.19 -16.36
N ARG A 55 24.37 8.21 -17.58
CA ARG A 55 25.81 8.26 -17.89
C ARG A 55 26.66 7.22 -17.16
N LEU A 56 26.12 6.00 -16.99
CA LEU A 56 26.82 4.87 -16.39
C LEU A 56 27.38 3.92 -17.47
N PRO A 57 28.70 3.68 -17.56
CA PRO A 57 29.25 2.62 -18.39
C PRO A 57 28.88 1.21 -17.92
N ALA A 58 28.39 0.38 -18.84
CA ALA A 58 28.04 -1.02 -18.62
C ALA A 58 29.20 -1.83 -18.01
N ASP A 59 30.44 -1.62 -18.47
CA ASP A 59 31.62 -2.31 -17.94
C ASP A 59 31.94 -1.90 -16.50
N GLN A 60 31.59 -0.69 -16.10
CA GLN A 60 31.69 -0.26 -14.70
C GLN A 60 30.67 -1.04 -13.87
N LEU A 61 29.39 -1.06 -14.29
CA LEU A 61 28.34 -1.79 -13.60
C LEU A 61 28.63 -3.30 -13.50
N ARG A 62 29.10 -3.93 -14.58
CA ARG A 62 29.48 -5.37 -14.59
C ARG A 62 30.55 -5.72 -13.55
N ARG A 63 31.58 -4.88 -13.41
CA ARG A 63 32.67 -5.10 -12.43
C ARG A 63 32.18 -4.97 -10.99
N THR A 64 31.19 -4.11 -10.73
CA THR A 64 30.69 -3.87 -9.37
C THR A 64 29.95 -5.04 -8.74
N VAL A 65 29.51 -6.04 -9.53
CA VAL A 65 28.88 -7.25 -9.00
C VAL A 65 29.83 -8.04 -8.07
N LEU A 66 31.14 -7.89 -8.25
CA LEU A 66 32.17 -8.50 -7.39
C LEU A 66 32.54 -7.64 -6.17
N HIS A 67 31.98 -6.44 -6.06
CA HIS A 67 32.33 -5.50 -5.00
C HIS A 67 31.85 -5.99 -3.63
N ARG A 68 32.62 -5.74 -2.57
CA ARG A 68 32.31 -6.22 -1.20
C ARG A 68 30.97 -5.69 -0.66
N LEU A 69 30.57 -4.50 -1.08
CA LEU A 69 29.31 -3.88 -0.66
C LEU A 69 28.10 -4.35 -1.48
N TRP A 70 28.29 -5.19 -2.51
CA TRP A 70 27.20 -5.65 -3.35
C TRP A 70 26.25 -6.57 -2.58
N ASP A 71 24.96 -6.25 -2.63
CA ASP A 71 23.93 -7.12 -2.04
C ASP A 71 23.82 -8.44 -2.82
N LYS A 72 24.13 -9.55 -2.14
CA LYS A 72 24.07 -10.90 -2.71
C LYS A 72 22.66 -11.35 -3.11
N ARG A 73 21.61 -10.65 -2.69
CA ARG A 73 20.21 -10.88 -3.10
C ARG A 73 19.85 -10.20 -4.43
N VAL A 74 20.76 -9.39 -4.97
CA VAL A 74 20.55 -8.59 -6.16
C VAL A 74 21.35 -9.16 -7.34
N ARG A 75 20.70 -9.25 -8.51
CA ARG A 75 21.33 -9.60 -9.80
C ARG A 75 20.92 -8.59 -10.86
N ILE A 76 21.78 -8.43 -11.86
CA ILE A 76 21.55 -7.55 -13.01
C ILE A 76 21.69 -8.34 -14.31
N SER A 77 20.90 -7.99 -15.32
CA SER A 77 20.98 -8.57 -16.66
C SER A 77 20.61 -7.54 -17.74
N ASP A 78 20.78 -7.92 -19.01
CA ASP A 78 20.23 -7.19 -20.17
C ASP A 78 20.61 -5.71 -20.21
N LEU A 79 21.91 -5.43 -20.20
CA LEU A 79 22.46 -4.08 -20.26
C LEU A 79 22.33 -3.51 -21.68
N GLU A 80 21.65 -2.37 -21.83
CA GLU A 80 21.33 -1.75 -23.12
C GLU A 80 21.41 -0.22 -23.01
N TYR A 81 21.93 0.49 -24.01
CA TYR A 81 21.90 1.96 -24.03
C TYR A 81 20.71 2.49 -24.79
N ARG A 82 20.01 3.48 -24.23
CA ARG A 82 18.86 4.14 -24.83
C ARG A 82 18.97 5.66 -24.72
N SER A 83 18.23 6.35 -25.59
CA SER A 83 18.17 7.81 -25.63
C SER A 83 17.13 8.39 -24.67
N ASP A 84 16.09 7.61 -24.34
CA ASP A 84 14.98 8.02 -23.48
C ASP A 84 15.24 7.65 -22.01
N ARG A 85 14.79 8.51 -21.09
CA ARG A 85 14.90 8.30 -19.64
C ARG A 85 13.69 7.52 -19.13
N LEU A 86 13.92 6.52 -18.28
CA LEU A 86 12.85 5.80 -17.59
C LEU A 86 12.31 6.68 -16.45
N ARG A 87 11.02 6.99 -16.48
CA ARG A 87 10.33 7.79 -15.46
C ARG A 87 9.31 6.95 -14.69
N LEU A 88 8.93 7.44 -13.51
CA LEU A 88 7.88 6.83 -12.70
C LEU A 88 6.58 6.79 -13.51
N GLY A 89 5.84 5.68 -13.43
CA GLY A 89 4.63 5.45 -14.23
C GLY A 89 4.89 4.94 -15.65
N ASN A 90 6.13 4.84 -16.13
CA ASN A 90 6.46 4.22 -17.43
C ASN A 90 6.43 2.67 -17.37
N LEU A 91 5.34 2.12 -16.83
CA LEU A 91 5.04 0.70 -16.88
C LEU A 91 3.58 0.51 -17.31
N ARG A 92 3.32 -0.60 -18.01
CA ARG A 92 1.94 -0.99 -18.37
C ARG A 92 1.26 -1.86 -17.32
N GLY A 93 2.00 -2.28 -16.29
CA GLY A 93 1.52 -3.21 -15.28
C GLY A 93 2.60 -4.15 -14.77
N ASN A 94 2.18 -5.13 -13.97
CA ASN A 94 3.04 -6.14 -13.37
C ASN A 94 2.47 -7.54 -13.63
N ARG A 95 3.33 -8.49 -13.99
CA ARG A 95 2.98 -9.90 -14.06
C ARG A 95 3.29 -10.58 -12.74
N PHE A 96 2.29 -11.22 -12.15
CA PHE A 96 2.40 -11.95 -10.90
C PHE A 96 2.40 -13.45 -11.17
N LYS A 97 3.23 -14.17 -10.42
CA LYS A 97 3.16 -15.63 -10.26
C LYS A 97 3.12 -15.90 -8.77
N VAL A 98 2.05 -16.54 -8.30
CA VAL A 98 1.71 -16.59 -6.89
C VAL A 98 1.39 -18.02 -6.50
N VAL A 99 1.85 -18.42 -5.31
CA VAL A 99 1.44 -19.66 -4.66
C VAL A 99 0.61 -19.30 -3.44
N LEU A 100 -0.64 -19.78 -3.41
CA LEU A 100 -1.44 -19.83 -2.19
C LEU A 100 -1.20 -21.20 -1.54
N ARG A 101 -0.63 -21.20 -0.34
CA ARG A 101 -0.40 -22.41 0.44
C ARG A 101 -1.54 -22.66 1.40
N ASP A 102 -1.57 -23.86 1.97
CA ASP A 102 -2.49 -24.26 3.03
C ASP A 102 -3.97 -24.12 2.63
N VAL A 103 -4.26 -24.45 1.36
CA VAL A 103 -5.62 -24.51 0.86
C VAL A 103 -6.23 -25.85 1.29
N PRO A 104 -7.44 -25.86 1.89
CA PRO A 104 -8.09 -27.11 2.29
C PRO A 104 -8.24 -28.08 1.11
N VAL A 105 -7.78 -29.31 1.28
CA VAL A 105 -7.77 -30.35 0.23
C VAL A 105 -9.11 -30.59 -0.47
N PRO A 106 -10.26 -30.62 0.23
CA PRO A 106 -11.57 -30.75 -0.45
C PRO A 106 -11.81 -29.67 -1.50
N ILE A 107 -11.28 -28.45 -1.29
CA ILE A 107 -11.41 -27.33 -2.22
C ILE A 107 -10.43 -27.49 -3.38
N ALA A 108 -9.20 -27.94 -3.12
CA ALA A 108 -8.18 -28.12 -4.15
C ALA A 108 -8.44 -29.33 -5.08
N VAL A 109 -9.02 -30.43 -4.55
CA VAL A 109 -9.37 -31.62 -5.32
C VAL A 109 -10.53 -31.35 -6.26
N ALA A 110 -11.58 -30.64 -5.80
CA ALA A 110 -12.68 -30.20 -6.65
C ALA A 110 -12.19 -29.34 -7.83
N ALA A 111 -11.24 -28.45 -7.54
CA ALA A 111 -10.62 -27.56 -8.51
C ALA A 111 -9.69 -28.28 -9.51
N ALA A 112 -9.01 -29.35 -9.09
CA ALA A 112 -8.17 -30.17 -9.97
C ALA A 112 -8.98 -31.10 -10.90
N ALA A 113 -10.17 -31.54 -10.47
CA ALA A 113 -10.98 -32.54 -11.17
C ALA A 113 -11.79 -32.01 -12.38
N GLY A 114 -11.69 -30.71 -12.69
CA GLY A 114 -12.19 -30.15 -13.96
C GLY A 114 -13.66 -30.44 -14.28
N GLY A 115 -14.54 -30.50 -13.29
CA GLY A 115 -15.97 -30.74 -13.51
C GLY A 115 -16.30 -32.11 -14.12
N ALA A 116 -15.59 -33.18 -13.76
CA ALA A 116 -16.02 -34.54 -14.11
C ALA A 116 -17.34 -34.90 -13.39
N PRO A 117 -18.39 -35.35 -14.10
CA PRO A 117 -19.68 -35.72 -13.50
C PRO A 117 -19.56 -37.11 -12.88
N GLY A 118 -19.19 -37.21 -11.60
CA GLY A 118 -19.09 -38.53 -10.98
C GLY A 118 -18.72 -38.62 -9.50
N SER A 119 -18.16 -37.58 -8.87
CA SER A 119 -17.90 -37.60 -7.43
C SER A 119 -18.69 -36.49 -6.73
N ALA A 120 -19.66 -36.90 -5.91
CA ALA A 120 -20.54 -36.02 -5.17
C ALA A 120 -19.78 -35.14 -4.15
N GLU A 121 -20.18 -33.87 -4.10
CA GLU A 121 -20.12 -32.96 -2.93
C GLU A 121 -18.85 -32.14 -2.62
N ALA A 122 -17.93 -31.94 -3.57
CA ALA A 122 -17.04 -30.79 -3.50
C ALA A 122 -17.36 -29.83 -4.65
N LYS A 123 -18.16 -28.79 -4.37
CA LYS A 123 -18.33 -27.69 -5.34
C LYS A 123 -16.94 -27.14 -5.63
N ASP A 124 -16.60 -26.97 -6.90
CA ASP A 124 -15.38 -26.29 -7.32
C ASP A 124 -15.48 -24.78 -7.02
N VAL A 125 -15.47 -24.45 -5.72
CA VAL A 125 -15.63 -23.09 -5.21
C VAL A 125 -14.47 -22.22 -5.68
N LEU A 126 -13.27 -22.81 -5.77
CA LEU A 126 -12.07 -22.08 -6.14
C LEU A 126 -12.02 -21.80 -7.63
N GLY A 127 -12.32 -22.77 -8.49
CA GLY A 127 -12.42 -22.56 -9.93
C GLY A 127 -13.50 -21.56 -10.26
N GLN A 128 -14.69 -21.70 -9.66
CA GLN A 128 -15.76 -20.70 -9.79
C GLN A 128 -15.32 -19.30 -9.34
N ALA A 129 -14.52 -19.18 -8.28
CA ALA A 129 -14.02 -17.89 -7.83
C ALA A 129 -13.03 -17.27 -8.83
N PHE A 130 -12.09 -18.03 -9.37
CA PHE A 130 -11.17 -17.55 -10.40
C PHE A 130 -11.90 -17.21 -11.70
N ASP A 131 -12.88 -18.01 -12.12
CA ASP A 131 -13.70 -17.74 -13.30
C ASP A 131 -14.55 -16.47 -13.11
N THR A 132 -15.16 -16.30 -11.93
CA THR A 132 -15.89 -15.07 -11.59
C THR A 132 -14.99 -13.85 -11.67
N VAL A 133 -13.76 -13.91 -11.13
CA VAL A 133 -12.80 -12.80 -11.17
C VAL A 133 -12.30 -12.54 -12.60
N LYS A 134 -12.18 -13.58 -13.43
CA LYS A 134 -11.82 -13.47 -14.85
C LYS A 134 -12.91 -12.76 -15.66
N GLU A 135 -14.18 -13.09 -15.40
CA GLU A 135 -15.33 -12.57 -16.15
C GLU A 135 -15.82 -11.20 -15.66
N THR A 136 -15.81 -10.98 -14.34
CA THR A 136 -16.41 -9.80 -13.72
C THR A 136 -15.38 -8.79 -13.19
N GLY A 137 -14.10 -9.17 -13.14
CA GLY A 137 -13.04 -8.37 -12.55
C GLY A 137 -13.18 -8.25 -11.03
N PHE A 138 -12.28 -7.49 -10.41
CA PHE A 138 -12.32 -7.20 -8.98
C PHE A 138 -12.34 -5.70 -8.73
N LEU A 139 -12.88 -5.29 -7.57
CA LEU A 139 -12.97 -3.88 -7.19
C LEU A 139 -11.57 -3.32 -6.86
N ASN A 140 -11.26 -2.16 -7.43
CA ASN A 140 -9.91 -1.59 -7.44
C ASN A 140 -9.57 -0.79 -6.17
N TYR A 141 -9.90 -1.34 -4.99
CA TYR A 141 -9.64 -0.72 -3.70
C TYR A 141 -8.14 -0.44 -3.48
N PHE A 142 -7.84 0.62 -2.74
CA PHE A 142 -6.53 0.79 -2.14
C PHE A 142 -6.34 -0.25 -1.01
N GLY A 143 -5.27 -1.05 -1.11
CA GLY A 143 -4.96 -2.08 -0.13
C GLY A 143 -4.47 -1.51 1.22
N LEU A 144 -4.40 -2.38 2.25
CA LEU A 144 -3.94 -2.01 3.59
C LEU A 144 -2.54 -1.37 3.61
N GLN A 145 -1.68 -1.75 2.68
CA GLN A 145 -0.34 -1.17 2.52
C GLN A 145 -0.37 0.35 2.29
N ARG A 146 -1.41 0.89 1.65
CA ARG A 146 -1.59 2.34 1.45
C ARG A 146 -1.79 3.10 2.77
N PHE A 147 -2.36 2.44 3.79
CA PHE A 147 -2.72 3.06 5.06
C PHE A 147 -1.72 2.77 6.19
N GLY A 148 -0.62 2.09 5.87
CA GLY A 148 0.41 1.68 6.83
C GLY A 148 -0.03 0.51 7.71
N THR A 149 0.97 -0.22 8.22
CA THR A 149 0.80 -1.32 9.18
C THR A 149 1.07 -0.90 10.62
N ARG A 150 1.43 0.37 10.84
CA ARG A 150 1.66 0.96 12.15
C ARG A 150 0.33 1.18 12.89
N GLU A 151 0.43 1.43 14.19
CA GLU A 151 -0.70 1.77 15.07
C GLU A 151 -1.41 3.04 14.61
N ILE A 152 -0.63 4.10 14.32
CA ILE A 152 -1.12 5.32 13.68
C ILE A 152 -1.20 5.09 12.18
N ARG A 153 -2.42 5.23 11.64
CA ARG A 153 -2.68 5.03 10.22
C ARG A 153 -2.30 6.25 9.41
N THR A 154 -1.74 6.02 8.22
CA THR A 154 -1.23 7.07 7.32
C THR A 154 -2.28 8.13 6.97
N HIS A 155 -3.56 7.74 6.83
CA HIS A 155 -4.65 8.66 6.52
C HIS A 155 -4.97 9.64 7.67
N THR A 156 -4.72 9.28 8.93
CA THR A 156 -4.98 10.16 10.08
C THR A 156 -4.03 11.36 10.08
N VAL A 157 -2.74 11.11 9.81
CA VAL A 157 -1.75 12.16 9.57
C VAL A 157 -2.15 13.01 8.35
N GLY A 158 -2.61 12.37 7.28
CA GLY A 158 -3.07 13.03 6.07
C GLY A 158 -4.22 14.00 6.31
N SER A 159 -5.21 13.58 7.11
CA SER A 159 -6.34 14.44 7.50
C SER A 159 -5.86 15.69 8.25
N ALA A 160 -4.94 15.54 9.18
CA ALA A 160 -4.36 16.67 9.92
C ALA A 160 -3.58 17.62 9.01
N ILE A 161 -2.81 17.08 8.04
CA ILE A 161 -2.08 17.88 7.04
C ILE A 161 -3.04 18.69 6.16
N ILE A 162 -4.06 18.03 5.60
CA ILE A 162 -5.04 18.69 4.70
C ILE A 162 -5.82 19.79 5.45
N SER A 163 -6.17 19.53 6.72
CA SER A 163 -6.86 20.52 7.57
C SER A 163 -5.97 21.65 8.10
N SER A 164 -4.68 21.69 7.73
CA SER A 164 -3.70 22.60 8.33
C SER A 164 -3.54 22.50 9.86
N ARG A 165 -3.87 21.33 10.44
CA ARG A 165 -3.68 21.02 11.87
C ARG A 165 -2.23 20.57 12.13
N TRP A 166 -1.28 21.48 11.91
CA TRP A 166 0.16 21.18 11.87
C TRP A 166 0.71 20.55 13.14
N LYS A 167 0.26 21.04 14.31
CA LYS A 167 0.67 20.49 15.61
C LYS A 167 0.21 19.05 15.75
N GLU A 168 -1.02 18.74 15.38
CA GLU A 168 -1.56 17.37 15.41
C GLU A 168 -0.79 16.46 14.45
N ALA A 169 -0.54 16.90 13.22
CA ALA A 169 0.23 16.14 12.23
C ALA A 169 1.64 15.78 12.74
N VAL A 170 2.36 16.75 13.34
CA VAL A 170 3.68 16.51 13.97
C VAL A 170 3.58 15.47 15.08
N HIS A 171 2.60 15.59 15.97
CA HIS A 171 2.40 14.65 17.06
C HIS A 171 2.08 13.23 16.55
N LEU A 172 1.22 13.11 15.55
CA LEU A 172 0.87 11.82 14.94
C LEU A 172 2.07 11.16 14.24
N ILE A 173 2.92 11.92 13.53
CA ILE A 173 4.15 11.36 12.92
C ILE A 173 5.13 10.89 14.02
N LEU A 174 5.19 11.60 15.14
CA LEU A 174 6.01 11.23 16.29
C LEU A 174 5.37 10.15 17.18
N GLY A 175 4.30 9.49 16.76
CA GLY A 175 3.76 8.32 17.47
C GLY A 175 2.75 8.64 18.59
N ASP A 176 2.27 9.88 18.70
CA ASP A 176 1.29 10.28 19.71
C ASP A 176 -0.15 9.93 19.28
N ALA A 177 -0.62 8.73 19.65
CA ALA A 177 -1.97 8.28 19.36
C ALA A 177 -3.06 9.03 20.16
N GLY A 178 -2.70 9.68 21.29
CA GLY A 178 -3.65 10.33 22.19
C GLY A 178 -4.26 11.62 21.65
N LYS A 179 -3.69 12.18 20.57
CA LYS A 179 -4.19 13.39 19.90
C LYS A 179 -4.92 13.12 18.59
N SER A 180 -5.17 11.86 18.25
CA SER A 180 -6.07 11.56 17.13
C SER A 180 -7.47 12.06 17.51
N GLY A 181 -7.93 13.15 16.88
CA GLY A 181 -9.25 13.75 17.15
C GLY A 181 -10.46 12.87 16.77
N ALA A 182 -10.27 11.59 16.46
CA ALA A 182 -11.32 10.62 16.29
C ALA A 182 -11.45 9.78 17.57
N SER A 183 -12.64 9.81 18.18
CA SER A 183 -13.00 9.09 19.41
C SER A 183 -12.20 7.80 19.66
N ALA A 184 -11.46 7.78 20.76
CA ALA A 184 -10.85 6.58 21.33
C ALA A 184 -11.92 5.64 21.95
N SER A 185 -13.00 5.37 21.21
CA SER A 185 -14.08 4.46 21.62
C SER A 185 -14.63 3.63 20.44
N THR A 186 -13.74 3.02 19.67
CA THR A 186 -14.11 1.84 18.88
C THR A 186 -12.96 0.84 18.95
N SER A 187 -13.18 -0.19 19.75
CA SER A 187 -12.41 -1.43 19.73
C SER A 187 -12.17 -1.86 18.28
N ALA A 188 -10.91 -1.83 17.82
CA ALA A 188 -10.32 -2.67 16.77
C ALA A 188 -11.27 -3.20 15.68
N LYS A 189 -11.99 -2.32 14.97
CA LYS A 189 -12.72 -2.66 13.74
C LYS A 189 -12.06 -2.01 12.53
N ARG A 190 -12.22 -2.66 11.36
CA ARG A 190 -11.33 -2.53 10.20
C ARG A 190 -11.88 -1.50 9.20
N PRO A 191 -11.05 -0.82 8.38
CA PRO A 191 -11.53 0.21 7.44
C PRO A 191 -12.59 -0.24 6.42
N ALA A 192 -12.62 -1.52 6.03
CA ALA A 192 -13.65 -2.07 5.14
C ALA A 192 -14.94 -2.46 5.88
N GLU A 193 -14.85 -2.74 7.18
CA GLU A 193 -15.99 -2.96 8.07
C GLU A 193 -16.53 -1.61 8.54
N ASP A 194 -15.66 -0.65 8.86
CA ASP A 194 -16.00 0.74 9.14
C ASP A 194 -16.70 1.36 7.92
N ALA A 195 -16.17 1.26 6.70
CA ALA A 195 -16.86 1.76 5.50
C ALA A 195 -18.24 1.10 5.26
N ALA A 196 -18.41 -0.17 5.63
CA ALA A 196 -19.68 -0.88 5.49
C ALA A 196 -20.69 -0.57 6.62
N GLU A 197 -20.23 -0.44 7.87
CA GLU A 197 -21.01 -0.10 9.06
C GLU A 197 -21.42 1.39 9.00
N ILE A 198 -20.52 2.26 8.51
CA ILE A 198 -20.76 3.70 8.30
C ILE A 198 -21.81 3.94 7.21
N ALA A 199 -21.80 3.14 6.14
CA ALA A 199 -22.81 3.20 5.08
C ALA A 199 -24.18 2.67 5.57
N ALA A 200 -24.18 1.65 6.45
CA ALA A 200 -25.41 1.15 7.08
C ALA A 200 -26.04 2.16 8.05
N GLU A 201 -25.23 2.89 8.82
CA GLU A 201 -25.72 3.96 9.71
C GLU A 201 -26.25 5.18 8.95
N ALA A 202 -25.56 5.61 7.89
CA ALA A 202 -25.99 6.73 7.05
C ALA A 202 -27.34 6.42 6.36
N ALA A 203 -27.53 5.18 5.90
CA ALA A 203 -28.82 4.71 5.38
C ALA A 203 -29.93 4.71 6.45
N GLY A 204 -29.59 4.42 7.72
CA GLY A 204 -30.51 4.49 8.85
C GLY A 204 -31.02 5.90 9.16
N GLN A 205 -30.19 6.93 8.97
CA GLN A 205 -30.57 8.34 9.16
C GLN A 205 -31.41 8.88 7.99
N VAL A 206 -31.12 8.49 6.76
CA VAL A 206 -31.93 8.86 5.58
C VAL A 206 -33.32 8.20 5.62
N ALA A 207 -33.41 6.94 6.10
CA ALA A 207 -34.69 6.27 6.31
C ALA A 207 -35.54 6.92 7.44
N LYS A 208 -34.90 7.56 8.43
CA LYS A 208 -35.59 8.24 9.53
C LYS A 208 -36.19 9.58 9.09
N VAL A 209 -35.47 10.32 8.23
CA VAL A 209 -35.96 11.57 7.62
C VAL A 209 -37.08 11.30 6.59
N ALA A 210 -36.97 10.21 5.83
CA ALA A 210 -38.03 9.78 4.91
C ALA A 210 -39.30 9.31 5.63
N ARG A 211 -39.19 8.69 6.83
CA ARG A 211 -40.35 8.30 7.64
C ARG A 211 -41.05 9.48 8.31
N THR A 212 -40.34 10.55 8.65
CA THR A 212 -40.96 11.79 9.17
C THR A 212 -41.59 12.66 8.07
N ALA A 213 -41.19 12.49 6.81
CA ALA A 213 -41.82 13.16 5.67
C ALA A 213 -43.08 12.44 5.14
N SER A 214 -43.30 11.18 5.50
CA SER A 214 -44.43 10.36 5.04
C SER A 214 -45.64 10.36 5.99
N ALA A 215 -45.62 11.16 7.05
CA ALA A 215 -46.70 11.26 8.02
C ALA A 215 -47.23 12.71 8.08
N LYS A 216 -47.88 13.16 7.01
CA LYS A 216 -48.91 14.20 6.99
C LYS A 216 -49.39 14.39 5.54
N ASP A 217 -50.38 13.60 5.13
CA ASP A 217 -51.36 14.04 4.13
C ASP A 217 -52.64 13.20 4.27
N GLU A 218 -53.56 13.62 5.15
CA GLU A 218 -54.98 13.39 4.98
C GLU A 218 -55.72 14.69 5.33
N SER A 219 -56.64 15.04 4.43
CA SER A 219 -57.38 16.28 4.30
C SER A 219 -58.39 16.51 5.43
N ILE A 220 -58.71 17.79 5.72
CA ILE A 220 -60.06 18.33 6.00
C ILE A 220 -59.99 19.87 6.01
N ASP A 221 -60.78 20.46 5.12
CA ASP A 221 -61.61 21.69 5.16
C ASP A 221 -61.18 22.99 5.92
N MET A 222 -61.59 24.12 5.35
CA MET A 222 -61.25 25.52 5.73
C MET A 222 -62.52 26.25 6.29
N PRO A 223 -62.45 27.49 6.82
CA PRO A 223 -61.94 28.03 8.10
C PRO A 223 -63.13 28.58 9.00
N PRO A 224 -62.97 29.31 10.15
CA PRO A 224 -62.56 30.74 10.16
C PRO A 224 -61.80 31.28 11.41
N VAL A 225 -61.04 32.36 11.16
CA VAL A 225 -60.82 33.61 11.96
C VAL A 225 -61.02 33.61 13.49
N THR A 226 -59.98 34.01 14.24
CA THR A 226 -59.92 35.05 15.31
C THR A 226 -58.46 35.12 15.83
N LYS A 227 -57.74 36.24 15.68
CA LYS A 227 -57.56 37.38 16.61
C LYS A 227 -56.86 37.05 17.94
N ASP A 228 -55.95 37.96 18.27
CA ASP A 228 -55.29 38.23 19.56
C ASP A 228 -54.20 37.25 19.98
N GLU A 229 -53.11 37.62 20.65
CA GLU A 229 -52.47 38.90 21.01
C GLU A 229 -51.06 38.52 21.51
N SER A 230 -50.18 39.53 21.66
CA SER A 230 -49.14 39.73 22.70
C SER A 230 -48.49 38.50 23.40
N GLU A 231 -47.21 38.43 23.73
CA GLU A 231 -46.35 39.47 24.27
C GLU A 231 -44.97 38.85 24.60
N SER A 232 -43.96 39.73 24.66
CA SER A 232 -42.82 39.79 25.60
C SER A 232 -42.38 38.54 26.39
N GLY A 233 -41.11 38.27 26.61
CA GLY A 233 -39.93 39.13 26.58
C GLY A 233 -38.98 38.71 27.71
N SER A 234 -37.70 39.09 27.55
CA SER A 234 -36.68 39.20 28.61
C SER A 234 -36.19 37.86 29.21
N SER A 235 -35.02 37.74 29.83
CA SER A 235 -33.76 38.48 29.92
C SER A 235 -32.87 37.68 30.89
N LEU A 236 -31.64 38.15 31.11
CA LEU A 236 -30.67 37.80 32.18
C LEU A 236 -29.76 36.61 31.84
N ALA A 237 -28.48 36.77 31.52
CA ALA A 237 -27.39 37.52 32.17
C ALA A 237 -27.14 37.07 33.62
N GLY A 238 -25.98 36.44 33.84
CA GLY A 238 -25.45 36.07 35.16
C GLY A 238 -24.00 35.64 35.03
N ALA A 239 -23.10 36.55 35.38
CA ALA A 239 -21.66 36.33 35.55
C ALA A 239 -21.35 35.66 36.89
N ALA A 240 -20.24 34.90 36.96
CA ALA A 240 -19.39 34.66 38.13
C ALA A 240 -18.25 33.73 37.67
N GLU A 241 -16.98 34.14 37.59
CA GLU A 241 -15.99 34.50 38.63
C GLU A 241 -14.93 33.40 38.80
N GLU A 242 -13.70 33.87 38.91
CA GLU A 242 -12.43 33.17 38.90
C GLU A 242 -12.20 32.30 40.15
N LYS A 243 -11.34 31.27 40.02
CA LYS A 243 -10.48 30.85 41.12
C LYS A 243 -9.16 30.26 40.63
N MET A 244 -8.10 31.03 40.84
CA MET A 244 -6.70 30.57 40.87
C MET A 244 -6.51 29.58 42.01
N VAL A 245 -5.76 28.49 41.76
CA VAL A 245 -5.07 27.73 42.80
C VAL A 245 -3.63 27.56 42.36
N GLU A 246 -2.76 28.18 43.16
CA GLU A 246 -1.31 28.11 43.16
C GLU A 246 -0.91 26.99 44.13
N THR A 247 -0.16 25.98 43.68
CA THR A 247 0.60 25.09 44.58
C THR A 247 1.95 24.72 43.96
N GLN A 248 2.95 25.44 44.46
CA GLN A 248 4.24 24.99 44.98
C GLN A 248 5.10 23.98 44.19
N LYS A 249 6.31 24.46 43.90
CA LYS A 249 7.55 23.76 43.54
C LYS A 249 7.85 22.62 44.51
N GLU A 250 8.18 21.46 43.95
CA GLU A 250 9.10 20.51 44.58
C GLU A 250 10.25 20.20 43.61
N ASP A 251 11.45 20.53 44.08
CA ASP A 251 12.74 20.11 43.51
C ASP A 251 12.81 18.57 43.55
N ALA A 252 13.00 17.95 42.39
CA ALA A 252 13.45 16.56 42.31
C ALA A 252 14.73 16.50 41.47
N SER A 253 15.82 16.42 42.22
CA SER A 253 17.20 16.22 41.84
C SER A 253 17.42 15.15 40.76
N LEU A 254 18.34 15.48 39.85
CA LEU A 254 19.08 14.56 38.97
C LEU A 254 19.57 13.31 39.71
N PRO A 255 19.61 12.14 39.06
CA PRO A 255 20.66 11.17 39.30
C PRO A 255 21.70 11.24 38.18
N ASP A 256 22.88 11.74 38.53
CA ASP A 256 24.10 11.62 37.74
C ASP A 256 24.72 10.22 37.92
N ALA A 257 25.12 9.67 36.77
CA ALA A 257 26.34 8.90 36.53
C ALA A 257 26.39 7.35 36.59
N VAL A 258 27.09 6.85 35.56
CA VAL A 258 27.92 5.62 35.42
C VAL A 258 27.14 4.36 34.95
N SER A 259 27.51 3.63 33.87
CA SER A 259 28.87 3.22 33.47
C SER A 259 29.05 2.92 31.97
N LYS A 260 30.30 3.08 31.52
CA LYS A 260 30.88 2.49 30.30
C LYS A 260 31.13 0.98 30.50
N GLY A 261 30.81 0.20 29.47
CA GLY A 261 31.15 -1.23 29.29
C GLY A 261 29.94 -1.92 28.64
N ASP A 262 30.01 -2.79 27.64
CA ASP A 262 31.06 -3.61 27.08
C ASP A 262 30.60 -4.07 25.67
N LYS A 263 31.53 -4.39 24.78
CA LYS A 263 31.24 -4.84 23.40
C LYS A 263 30.78 -6.31 23.40
N GLY A 264 29.48 -6.54 23.53
CA GLY A 264 28.85 -7.84 23.26
C GLY A 264 28.36 -7.97 21.81
N LYS A 265 29.06 -8.75 20.99
CA LYS A 265 28.55 -9.28 19.70
C LYS A 265 27.47 -10.33 19.99
N GLY A 266 26.26 -10.13 19.48
CA GLY A 266 25.21 -11.17 19.46
C GLY A 266 24.01 -10.69 18.63
N GLY A 267 23.52 -11.52 17.71
CA GLY A 267 22.53 -11.16 16.68
C GLY A 267 21.15 -10.82 17.25
N GLY A 268 20.61 -9.69 16.81
CA GLY A 268 19.26 -9.20 17.16
C GLY A 268 19.04 -7.77 16.70
N LYS A 269 19.41 -7.42 15.45
CA LYS A 269 19.63 -6.02 15.03
C LYS A 269 18.37 -5.14 14.82
N GLY A 270 17.16 -5.69 15.00
CA GLY A 270 15.90 -4.98 14.73
C GLY A 270 15.17 -4.44 15.95
N GLY A 271 15.11 -5.21 17.05
CA GLY A 271 14.28 -4.90 18.23
C GLY A 271 14.71 -3.64 18.97
N GLY A 272 15.98 -3.56 19.36
CA GLY A 272 16.49 -2.44 20.15
C GLY A 272 16.43 -1.08 19.44
N LYS A 273 16.41 -1.05 18.10
CA LYS A 273 16.25 0.21 17.36
C LYS A 273 14.83 0.75 17.46
N ARG A 274 13.83 -0.13 17.35
CA ARG A 274 12.41 0.26 17.43
C ARG A 274 12.06 0.75 18.84
N GLU A 275 12.56 0.05 19.85
CA GLU A 275 12.39 0.44 21.26
C GLU A 275 13.03 1.81 21.54
N ALA A 276 14.24 2.07 21.02
CA ALA A 276 14.89 3.37 21.17
C ALA A 276 14.09 4.51 20.52
N VAL A 277 13.51 4.29 19.33
CA VAL A 277 12.63 5.27 18.68
C VAL A 277 11.39 5.53 19.54
N GLN A 278 10.75 4.50 20.05
CA GLN A 278 9.56 4.63 20.89
C GLN A 278 9.87 5.36 22.22
N ALA A 279 11.02 5.10 22.83
CA ALA A 279 11.45 5.80 24.03
C ALA A 279 11.69 7.30 23.78
N ALA A 280 12.34 7.65 22.67
CA ALA A 280 12.54 9.05 22.27
C ALA A 280 11.21 9.77 21.98
N GLN A 281 10.28 9.09 21.30
CA GLN A 281 8.94 9.60 21.02
C GLN A 281 8.16 9.87 22.30
N ARG A 282 8.14 8.92 23.24
CA ARG A 282 7.49 9.10 24.56
C ARG A 282 8.06 10.27 25.33
N LEU A 283 9.39 10.41 25.37
CA LEU A 283 10.04 11.54 26.03
C LEU A 283 9.57 12.87 25.46
N PHE A 284 9.49 12.99 24.12
CA PHE A 284 8.99 14.20 23.49
C PHE A 284 7.51 14.47 23.83
N ILE A 285 6.68 13.44 23.83
CA ILE A 285 5.24 13.55 24.13
C ILE A 285 5.02 14.02 25.56
N GLU A 286 5.78 13.50 26.53
CA GLU A 286 5.64 13.82 27.95
C GLU A 286 6.26 15.19 28.32
N THR A 287 7.43 15.50 27.77
CA THR A 287 8.22 16.67 28.21
C THR A 287 8.17 17.85 27.25
N GLY A 288 7.78 17.63 25.99
CA GLY A 288 7.90 18.62 24.91
C GLY A 288 9.33 18.95 24.48
N ASN A 289 10.36 18.29 25.07
CA ASN A 289 11.76 18.62 24.82
C ASN A 289 12.29 17.90 23.56
N ALA A 290 12.28 18.61 22.43
CA ALA A 290 12.72 18.07 21.14
C ALA A 290 14.21 17.71 21.10
N GLN A 291 15.08 18.48 21.79
CA GLN A 291 16.52 18.25 21.78
C GLN A 291 16.88 16.94 22.49
N GLN A 292 16.34 16.72 23.70
CA GLN A 292 16.58 15.48 24.44
C GLN A 292 16.04 14.24 23.70
N ALA A 293 14.87 14.36 23.05
CA ALA A 293 14.32 13.29 22.23
C ALA A 293 15.20 12.99 20.99
N LEU A 294 15.76 14.02 20.35
CA LEU A 294 16.67 13.86 19.21
C LEU A 294 17.98 13.16 19.60
N ASP A 295 18.50 13.43 20.81
CA ASP A 295 19.72 12.82 21.32
C ASP A 295 19.55 11.32 21.60
N LEU A 296 18.34 10.90 21.99
CA LEU A 296 17.98 9.48 22.17
C LEU A 296 17.67 8.75 20.86
N MET A 297 17.26 9.47 19.81
CA MET A 297 16.94 8.86 18.52
C MET A 297 18.15 8.16 17.89
N PRO A 298 18.02 6.90 17.41
CA PRO A 298 19.10 6.23 16.70
C PRO A 298 19.53 7.03 15.47
N ARG A 299 20.83 7.01 15.14
CA ARG A 299 21.37 7.71 13.94
C ARG A 299 20.99 7.04 12.61
N SER A 300 20.49 5.81 12.65
CA SER A 300 20.09 5.03 11.47
C SER A 300 18.63 4.58 11.63
N GLY A 301 17.78 4.89 10.66
CA GLY A 301 16.32 4.68 10.74
C GLY A 301 15.58 5.89 11.32
N ALA A 302 14.25 5.93 11.16
CA ALA A 302 13.37 7.00 11.65
C ALA A 302 13.77 8.42 11.17
N HIS A 303 14.10 8.53 9.87
CA HIS A 303 14.57 9.79 9.28
C HIS A 303 13.54 10.91 9.42
N LEU A 304 12.26 10.63 9.17
CA LEU A 304 11.19 11.62 9.26
C LEU A 304 11.06 12.18 10.68
N GLU A 305 11.01 11.29 11.67
CA GLU A 305 10.87 11.67 13.06
C GLU A 305 12.09 12.48 13.55
N ARG A 306 13.31 12.13 13.11
CA ARG A 306 14.52 12.92 13.39
C ARG A 306 14.49 14.30 12.74
N CYS A 307 14.05 14.41 11.49
CA CYS A 307 13.94 15.69 10.80
C CYS A 307 12.98 16.64 11.52
N ILE A 308 11.82 16.12 11.96
CA ILE A 308 10.86 16.87 12.77
C ILE A 308 11.48 17.31 14.09
N LEU A 309 12.04 16.38 14.88
CA LEU A 309 12.63 16.72 16.18
C LEU A 309 13.79 17.73 16.04
N GLY A 310 14.63 17.60 15.01
CA GLY A 310 15.69 18.55 14.71
C GLY A 310 15.17 19.94 14.32
N ALA A 311 14.09 20.02 13.55
CA ALA A 311 13.45 21.30 13.25
C ALA A 311 12.85 21.95 14.51
N LEU A 312 12.12 21.18 15.32
CA LEU A 312 11.54 21.67 16.57
C LEU A 312 12.60 22.10 17.60
N ALA A 313 13.72 21.37 17.70
CA ALA A 313 14.83 21.73 18.58
C ALA A 313 15.51 23.06 18.18
N ARG A 314 15.48 23.41 16.88
CA ARG A 314 15.92 24.72 16.38
C ARG A 314 14.88 25.84 16.60
N GLY A 315 13.72 25.54 17.18
CA GLY A 315 12.67 26.50 17.46
C GLY A 315 11.72 26.79 16.30
N LEU A 316 11.72 25.96 15.24
CA LEU A 316 10.80 26.12 14.11
C LEU A 316 9.35 25.80 14.53
N ALA A 317 8.38 26.47 13.91
CA ALA A 317 6.98 26.16 14.11
C ALA A 317 6.62 24.79 13.50
N PRO A 318 5.54 24.11 13.96
CA PRO A 318 5.15 22.80 13.43
C PRO A 318 4.94 22.76 11.91
N ALA A 319 4.39 23.84 11.32
CA ALA A 319 4.21 23.95 9.88
C ALA A 319 5.56 23.94 9.13
N GLU A 320 6.51 24.74 9.61
CA GLU A 320 7.86 24.84 9.04
C GLU A 320 8.62 23.52 9.24
N ALA A 321 8.43 22.84 10.37
CA ALA A 321 9.03 21.53 10.61
C ALA A 321 8.54 20.46 9.61
N LEU A 322 7.25 20.49 9.23
CA LEU A 322 6.70 19.59 8.22
C LEU A 322 7.21 19.93 6.81
N GLN A 323 7.44 21.21 6.50
CA GLN A 323 8.03 21.64 5.22
C GLN A 323 9.48 21.18 5.03
N GLN A 324 10.19 20.84 6.11
CA GLN A 324 11.56 20.29 6.06
C GLN A 324 11.58 18.79 5.68
N LEU A 325 10.41 18.14 5.63
CA LEU A 325 10.34 16.74 5.23
C LEU A 325 10.41 16.60 3.72
N PRO A 326 10.96 15.48 3.21
CA PRO A 326 10.91 15.17 1.78
C PRO A 326 9.46 15.24 1.28
N HIS A 327 9.21 16.00 0.21
CA HIS A 327 7.85 16.23 -0.32
C HIS A 327 7.08 14.92 -0.51
N GLN A 328 7.74 13.90 -1.05
CA GLN A 328 7.17 12.56 -1.24
C GLN A 328 6.62 11.98 0.08
N ALA A 329 7.37 12.04 1.17
CA ALA A 329 6.93 11.51 2.45
C ALA A 329 5.67 12.21 2.98
N VAL A 330 5.53 13.53 2.75
CA VAL A 330 4.34 14.29 3.16
C VAL A 330 3.15 13.99 2.24
N SER A 331 3.38 13.91 0.93
CA SER A 331 2.36 13.54 -0.06
C SER A 331 1.77 12.16 0.23
N LEU A 332 2.56 11.21 0.73
CA LEU A 332 2.08 9.89 1.15
C LEU A 332 0.89 9.97 2.10
N TYR A 333 0.97 10.85 3.10
CA TYR A 333 -0.07 11.03 4.10
C TYR A 333 -1.34 11.62 3.47
N ALA A 334 -1.21 12.70 2.70
CA ALA A 334 -2.33 13.34 2.04
C ALA A 334 -3.04 12.42 1.04
N HIS A 335 -2.28 11.67 0.22
CA HIS A 335 -2.84 10.70 -0.71
C HIS A 335 -3.50 9.51 -0.01
N ALA A 336 -3.02 9.11 1.17
CA ALA A 336 -3.71 8.09 1.98
C ALA A 336 -5.08 8.58 2.46
N ALA A 337 -5.24 9.87 2.79
CA ALA A 337 -6.54 10.44 3.12
C ALA A 337 -7.49 10.46 1.90
N GLN A 338 -7.02 10.87 0.71
CA GLN A 338 -7.79 10.76 -0.54
C GLN A 338 -8.21 9.30 -0.82
N SER A 339 -7.29 8.35 -0.64
CA SER A 339 -7.52 6.92 -0.86
C SER A 339 -8.61 6.36 0.06
N LEU A 340 -8.70 6.86 1.30
CA LEU A 340 -9.73 6.43 2.26
C LEU A 340 -11.12 6.89 1.82
N VAL A 341 -11.26 8.17 1.45
CA VAL A 341 -12.53 8.71 0.92
C VAL A 341 -12.93 7.95 -0.33
N TRP A 342 -12.00 7.75 -1.26
CA TRP A 342 -12.26 7.02 -2.50
C TRP A 342 -12.74 5.59 -2.26
N ASN A 343 -12.08 4.85 -1.35
CA ASN A 343 -12.50 3.50 -0.97
C ASN A 343 -13.94 3.49 -0.40
N ALA A 344 -14.26 4.40 0.52
CA ALA A 344 -15.59 4.47 1.12
C ALA A 344 -16.66 4.86 0.10
N VAL A 345 -16.37 5.82 -0.80
CA VAL A 345 -17.29 6.21 -1.88
C VAL A 345 -17.50 5.07 -2.86
N LEU A 346 -16.45 4.33 -3.22
CA LEU A 346 -16.59 3.13 -4.05
C LEU A 346 -17.53 2.12 -3.37
N SER A 347 -17.34 1.84 -2.08
CA SER A 347 -18.25 0.94 -1.34
C SER A 347 -19.70 1.43 -1.38
N GLN A 348 -19.95 2.72 -1.15
CA GLN A 348 -21.29 3.30 -1.22
C GLN A 348 -21.88 3.23 -2.63
N ARG A 349 -21.08 3.49 -3.68
CA ARG A 349 -21.49 3.38 -5.10
C ARG A 349 -21.92 1.96 -5.45
N ILE A 350 -21.20 0.95 -4.97
CA ILE A 350 -21.55 -0.46 -5.19
C ILE A 350 -22.82 -0.84 -4.43
N GLN A 351 -23.00 -0.34 -3.21
CA GLN A 351 -24.22 -0.61 -2.43
C GLN A 351 -25.46 0.03 -3.05
N GLN A 352 -25.35 1.25 -3.57
CA GLN A 352 -26.48 2.00 -4.12
C GLN A 352 -26.89 1.52 -5.52
N PHE A 353 -25.93 1.22 -6.40
CA PHE A 353 -26.20 0.99 -7.82
C PHE A 353 -25.68 -0.36 -8.35
N GLY A 354 -25.00 -1.16 -7.51
CA GLY A 354 -24.47 -2.46 -7.91
C GLY A 354 -23.30 -2.41 -8.90
N ARG A 355 -23.05 -3.54 -9.56
CA ARG A 355 -21.93 -3.76 -10.52
C ARG A 355 -22.33 -3.49 -11.98
N GLN A 356 -23.11 -2.44 -12.20
CA GLN A 356 -23.50 -1.99 -13.54
C GLN A 356 -23.17 -0.49 -13.69
N PRO A 357 -22.79 -0.01 -14.88
CA PRO A 357 -22.72 1.42 -15.14
C PRO A 357 -24.12 2.04 -14.98
N VAL A 358 -24.17 3.31 -14.56
CA VAL A 358 -25.42 4.07 -14.45
C VAL A 358 -25.27 5.47 -15.04
N VAL A 359 -26.40 6.11 -15.37
CA VAL A 359 -26.41 7.51 -15.80
C VAL A 359 -25.80 8.37 -14.70
N GLY A 360 -24.87 9.26 -15.07
CA GLY A 360 -24.10 10.09 -14.14
C GLY A 360 -22.71 9.54 -13.79
N ASP A 361 -22.41 8.27 -14.09
CA ASP A 361 -21.05 7.74 -13.91
C ASP A 361 -20.05 8.43 -14.86
N LEU A 362 -18.79 8.54 -14.43
CA LEU A 362 -17.69 9.07 -15.24
C LEU A 362 -16.96 7.95 -15.96
N VAL A 363 -16.56 8.20 -17.20
CA VAL A 363 -15.66 7.33 -17.98
C VAL A 363 -14.59 8.18 -18.67
N PHE A 364 -13.42 7.61 -18.98
CA PHE A 364 -12.40 8.32 -19.76
C PHE A 364 -12.89 8.63 -21.18
N ALA A 365 -12.65 9.85 -21.66
CA ALA A 365 -13.09 10.30 -22.98
C ALA A 365 -12.33 9.61 -24.13
N ASP A 366 -11.03 9.34 -23.96
CA ASP A 366 -10.13 8.87 -25.02
C ASP A 366 -10.16 7.34 -25.27
N LYS A 367 -10.94 6.56 -24.52
CA LYS A 367 -11.05 5.11 -24.77
C LYS A 367 -11.69 4.77 -26.13
N ALA A 368 -12.27 5.75 -26.84
CA ALA A 368 -12.76 5.58 -28.21
C ALA A 368 -11.63 5.44 -29.27
N SER A 369 -10.38 5.77 -28.94
CA SER A 369 -9.25 5.79 -29.88
C SER A 369 -8.15 4.76 -29.58
N GLY A 370 -8.46 3.59 -29.01
CA GLY A 370 -7.54 2.43 -29.02
C GLY A 370 -6.22 2.52 -28.22
N ASP A 371 -5.80 3.70 -27.77
CA ASP A 371 -4.56 3.92 -27.00
C ASP A 371 -4.81 3.85 -25.49
N SER A 372 -5.29 2.69 -25.02
CA SER A 372 -5.59 2.43 -23.60
C SER A 372 -4.35 2.22 -22.71
N ALA A 373 -3.15 2.61 -23.16
CA ALA A 373 -1.90 2.29 -22.46
C ALA A 373 -1.37 3.41 -21.53
N ASN A 374 -1.88 4.64 -21.61
CA ASN A 374 -1.27 5.79 -20.91
C ASN A 374 -2.20 6.61 -19.98
N ALA A 375 -3.52 6.37 -19.98
CA ALA A 375 -4.47 7.19 -19.23
C ALA A 375 -4.56 6.87 -17.72
N GLU A 376 -4.02 5.73 -17.26
CA GLU A 376 -4.04 5.33 -15.84
C GLU A 376 -2.83 5.83 -15.02
N SER A 377 -1.99 6.70 -15.60
CA SER A 377 -0.66 7.03 -15.05
C SER A 377 -0.60 8.14 -13.99
N ALA A 378 -1.73 8.62 -13.46
CA ALA A 378 -1.71 9.67 -12.43
C ALA A 378 -1.44 9.16 -11.00
N ASP A 379 -1.58 7.86 -10.72
CA ASP A 379 -1.36 7.29 -9.38
C ASP A 379 0.11 6.90 -9.14
N ALA A 380 1.07 7.72 -9.58
CA ALA A 380 2.51 7.45 -9.49
C ALA A 380 3.05 7.46 -8.05
N PHE A 381 2.23 7.74 -7.04
CA PHE A 381 2.66 7.70 -5.65
C PHE A 381 2.48 6.28 -5.07
N GLU A 382 3.38 5.33 -5.37
CA GLU A 382 3.45 4.07 -4.61
C GLU A 382 4.14 4.32 -3.27
N ALA A 383 3.46 3.96 -2.19
CA ALA A 383 3.93 4.07 -0.81
C ALA A 383 5.04 3.05 -0.52
N GLY A 384 6.27 3.38 -0.90
CA GLY A 384 7.47 2.76 -0.34
C GLY A 384 7.82 3.44 0.96
N GLU A 385 7.66 2.76 2.10
CA GLU A 385 8.34 3.13 3.35
C GLU A 385 9.84 2.88 3.20
N ASP A 386 10.54 3.68 2.40
CA ASP A 386 11.99 3.85 2.55
C ASP A 386 12.41 5.24 2.09
N ALA A 387 12.70 6.09 3.07
CA ALA A 387 13.21 7.45 2.91
C ALA A 387 14.69 7.41 2.48
N GLY A 388 14.96 6.87 1.29
CA GLY A 388 16.31 6.73 0.72
C GLY A 388 16.54 7.48 -0.60
N GLY A 389 15.51 8.14 -1.14
CA GLY A 389 15.63 8.98 -2.33
C GLY A 389 15.72 10.45 -1.95
N GLU A 390 16.87 10.89 -1.45
CA GLU A 390 17.15 12.33 -1.37
C GLU A 390 17.01 12.95 -2.76
N ASP A 391 16.37 14.12 -2.79
CA ASP A 391 15.87 14.92 -3.89
C ASP A 391 16.68 14.85 -5.19
N ALA A 392 16.15 14.20 -6.22
CA ALA A 392 16.51 14.61 -7.58
C ALA A 392 15.92 16.02 -7.77
N GLU A 393 16.69 17.06 -7.43
CA GLU A 393 16.47 18.37 -8.00
C GLU A 393 16.35 18.18 -9.50
N SER A 394 15.19 18.56 -10.02
CA SER A 394 14.89 18.57 -11.43
C SER A 394 15.85 19.53 -12.10
N GLU A 395 16.90 18.99 -12.72
CA GLU A 395 17.42 19.65 -13.92
C GLU A 395 16.24 19.77 -14.88
N ASP A 396 15.88 21.03 -15.12
CA ASP A 396 14.85 21.58 -15.97
C ASP A 396 15.01 21.05 -17.42
N ASP A 397 14.49 19.85 -17.66
CA ASP A 397 14.12 19.39 -19.00
C ASP A 397 12.62 19.61 -19.14
N GLY A 398 12.26 20.77 -19.70
CA GLY A 398 10.90 21.21 -19.93
C GLY A 398 10.05 20.19 -20.66
N ASP A 399 9.23 19.47 -19.91
CA ASP A 399 7.99 18.91 -20.44
C ASP A 399 6.89 18.93 -19.37
N SER A 400 5.81 19.58 -19.81
CA SER A 400 4.52 19.83 -19.20
C SER A 400 4.05 18.86 -18.11
N PHE A 401 3.51 19.43 -17.03
CA PHE A 401 2.49 18.79 -16.22
C PHE A 401 1.43 18.22 -17.17
N ARG A 402 1.42 16.89 -17.38
CA ARG A 402 0.33 16.25 -18.13
C ARG A 402 -0.93 16.55 -17.32
N GLY A 403 -1.78 17.42 -17.84
CA GLY A 403 -3.07 17.73 -17.25
C GLY A 403 -3.87 16.43 -17.00
N LEU A 404 -4.83 16.51 -16.10
CA LEU A 404 -5.68 15.36 -15.79
C LEU A 404 -6.29 14.76 -17.06
N PRO A 405 -6.40 13.42 -17.14
CA PRO A 405 -7.02 12.77 -18.27
C PRO A 405 -8.48 13.26 -18.41
N SER A 406 -8.90 13.47 -19.65
CA SER A 406 -10.25 13.94 -19.95
C SER A 406 -11.29 12.87 -19.59
N VAL A 407 -12.32 13.26 -18.86
CA VAL A 407 -13.45 12.40 -18.49
C VAL A 407 -14.75 12.94 -19.08
N ARG A 408 -15.69 12.04 -19.31
CA ARG A 408 -17.05 12.36 -19.74
C ARG A 408 -18.07 11.68 -18.84
N VAL A 409 -19.22 12.30 -18.66
CA VAL A 409 -20.36 11.75 -17.91
C VAL A 409 -21.20 10.88 -18.86
N LEU A 410 -21.66 9.71 -18.38
CA LEU A 410 -22.67 8.91 -19.10
C LEU A 410 -24.04 9.58 -18.98
N ALA A 411 -24.52 10.18 -20.07
CA ALA A 411 -25.73 11.02 -20.04
C ALA A 411 -27.02 10.27 -20.41
N SER A 412 -26.93 9.19 -21.19
CA SER A 412 -28.10 8.47 -21.71
C SER A 412 -28.06 6.97 -21.37
N PRO A 413 -29.23 6.30 -21.32
CA PRO A 413 -29.28 4.84 -21.15
C PRO A 413 -28.57 4.06 -22.26
N GLU A 414 -28.48 4.63 -23.47
CA GLU A 414 -27.76 4.02 -24.60
C GLU A 414 -26.25 4.00 -24.36
N GLU A 415 -25.69 5.10 -23.83
CA GLU A 415 -24.28 5.16 -23.45
C GLU A 415 -23.96 4.22 -22.28
N VAL A 416 -24.88 4.09 -21.33
CA VAL A 416 -24.76 3.15 -20.21
C VAL A 416 -24.73 1.70 -20.68
N ALA A 417 -25.56 1.34 -21.65
CA ALA A 417 -25.58 -0.01 -22.23
C ALA A 417 -24.31 -0.34 -23.03
N ALA A 418 -23.65 0.66 -23.62
CA ALA A 418 -22.39 0.50 -24.34
C ALA A 418 -21.15 0.48 -23.44
N ALA A 419 -21.22 1.11 -22.26
CA ALA A 419 -20.12 1.18 -21.31
C ALA A 419 -19.95 -0.15 -20.54
N LYS A 420 -18.71 -0.51 -20.21
CA LYS A 420 -18.44 -1.61 -19.29
C LYS A 420 -18.28 -1.09 -17.88
N PHE A 421 -18.60 -1.91 -16.90
CA PHE A 421 -18.44 -1.57 -15.49
C PHE A 421 -17.01 -1.13 -15.12
N CYS A 422 -15.99 -1.72 -15.75
CA CYS A 422 -14.59 -1.38 -15.49
C CYS A 422 -14.08 -0.20 -16.33
N ASP A 423 -14.93 0.42 -17.16
CA ASP A 423 -14.66 1.73 -17.76
C ASP A 423 -15.03 2.90 -16.84
N VAL A 424 -15.85 2.63 -15.82
CA VAL A 424 -16.28 3.63 -14.84
C VAL A 424 -15.11 4.04 -13.94
N VAL A 425 -14.97 5.34 -13.74
CA VAL A 425 -13.96 5.95 -12.89
C VAL A 425 -14.59 6.79 -11.79
N LEU A 426 -13.89 6.88 -10.67
CA LEU A 426 -14.24 7.77 -9.56
C LEU A 426 -13.06 8.72 -9.28
N PRO A 427 -13.34 10.00 -9.00
CA PRO A 427 -12.29 10.98 -8.72
C PRO A 427 -11.69 10.80 -7.32
N MET A 428 -10.38 10.94 -7.19
CA MET A 428 -9.75 11.24 -5.92
C MET A 428 -9.96 12.73 -5.58
N PRO A 429 -10.40 13.10 -4.36
CA PRO A 429 -10.72 14.48 -4.04
C PRO A 429 -9.57 15.46 -4.26
N GLY A 430 -9.79 16.57 -4.96
CA GLY A 430 -8.75 17.55 -5.29
C GLY A 430 -9.29 18.74 -6.09
N SER A 431 -8.42 19.69 -6.42
CA SER A 431 -8.78 20.99 -7.01
C SER A 431 -9.18 20.97 -8.48
N GLU A 432 -8.79 19.95 -9.25
CA GLU A 432 -8.99 19.90 -10.70
C GLU A 432 -9.92 18.75 -11.16
N VAL A 433 -10.52 18.00 -10.22
CA VAL A 433 -11.38 16.86 -10.55
C VAL A 433 -12.85 17.26 -10.70
N GLN A 434 -13.55 16.54 -11.58
CA GLN A 434 -14.99 16.59 -11.73
C GLN A 434 -15.62 15.50 -10.86
N TYR A 435 -16.55 15.89 -10.01
CA TYR A 435 -17.36 14.95 -9.23
C TYR A 435 -18.61 14.55 -10.00
N PRO A 436 -18.95 13.25 -10.05
CA PRO A 436 -20.20 12.83 -10.66
C PRO A 436 -21.40 13.24 -9.81
N GLU A 437 -22.43 13.81 -10.44
CA GLU A 437 -23.58 14.41 -9.76
C GLU A 437 -24.32 13.41 -8.86
N ASN A 438 -24.39 12.15 -9.30
CA ASN A 438 -25.03 11.06 -8.55
C ASN A 438 -24.27 10.67 -7.26
N MET A 439 -22.98 11.00 -7.14
CA MET A 439 -22.13 10.65 -5.98
C MET A 439 -21.55 11.86 -5.24
N LYS A 440 -21.70 13.09 -5.73
CA LYS A 440 -21.09 14.28 -5.08
C LYS A 440 -21.49 14.41 -3.60
N LYS A 441 -22.76 14.20 -3.28
CA LYS A 441 -23.25 14.23 -1.90
C LYS A 441 -22.61 13.14 -1.03
N ALA A 442 -22.38 11.95 -1.59
CA ALA A 442 -21.68 10.88 -0.87
C ALA A 442 -20.23 11.25 -0.56
N TYR A 443 -19.53 11.94 -1.47
CA TYR A 443 -18.19 12.46 -1.20
C TYR A 443 -18.17 13.44 -0.02
N GLU A 444 -19.12 14.38 0.02
CA GLU A 444 -19.25 15.37 1.10
C GLU A 444 -19.53 14.68 2.44
N GLU A 445 -20.54 13.81 2.51
CA GLU A 445 -20.93 13.10 3.73
C GLU A 445 -19.81 12.16 4.25
N ILE A 446 -19.13 11.45 3.35
CA ILE A 446 -18.04 10.53 3.72
C ILE A 446 -16.82 11.30 4.22
N ALA A 447 -16.42 12.38 3.55
CA ALA A 447 -15.28 13.18 3.97
C ALA A 447 -15.49 13.78 5.37
N GLU A 448 -16.70 14.28 5.64
CA GLU A 448 -17.07 14.83 6.93
C GLU A 448 -17.14 13.74 8.00
N LYS A 449 -17.82 12.61 7.73
CA LYS A 449 -17.98 11.53 8.71
C LYS A 449 -16.68 10.82 9.06
N LEU A 450 -15.78 10.60 8.09
CA LEU A 450 -14.54 9.86 8.33
C LEU A 450 -13.43 10.71 8.94
N MET A 451 -13.37 12.00 8.58
CA MET A 451 -12.19 12.82 8.88
C MET A 451 -12.52 14.24 9.36
N GLY A 452 -13.81 14.62 9.43
CA GLY A 452 -14.22 15.99 9.72
C GLY A 452 -13.78 16.98 8.64
N LEU A 453 -13.63 16.52 7.40
CA LEU A 453 -13.13 17.30 6.27
C LEU A 453 -14.24 17.63 5.28
N ARG A 454 -14.18 18.80 4.67
CA ARG A 454 -14.99 19.18 3.52
C ARG A 454 -14.18 18.97 2.24
N LEU A 455 -14.85 18.85 1.10
CA LEU A 455 -14.16 18.75 -0.20
C LEU A 455 -13.27 19.97 -0.48
N ALA A 456 -13.72 21.15 -0.07
CA ALA A 456 -12.93 22.38 -0.14
C ALA A 456 -11.59 22.30 0.61
N ASP A 457 -11.48 21.49 1.67
CA ASP A 457 -10.22 21.35 2.40
C ASP A 457 -9.19 20.54 1.57
N PHE A 458 -9.64 19.58 0.75
CA PHE A 458 -8.78 18.89 -0.23
C PHE A 458 -8.35 19.83 -1.35
N GLU A 459 -9.28 20.65 -1.88
CA GLU A 459 -9.02 21.62 -2.95
C GLU A 459 -8.01 22.71 -2.54
N ASN A 460 -8.03 23.10 -1.27
CA ASN A 460 -7.21 24.19 -0.73
C ASN A 460 -6.02 23.72 0.12
N SER A 461 -5.66 22.44 0.03
CA SER A 461 -4.52 21.89 0.77
C SER A 461 -3.22 22.63 0.39
N THR A 462 -2.58 23.26 1.38
CA THR A 462 -1.47 24.20 1.16
C THR A 462 -0.09 23.52 1.18
N LEU A 463 0.14 22.62 2.13
CA LEU A 463 1.43 21.94 2.28
C LEU A 463 1.65 20.90 1.18
N VAL A 464 0.57 20.25 0.73
CA VAL A 464 0.57 19.30 -0.37
C VAL A 464 -0.56 19.71 -1.33
N PRO A 465 -0.26 20.37 -2.45
CA PRO A 465 -1.27 20.66 -3.46
C PRO A 465 -1.89 19.36 -3.99
N LEU A 466 -3.21 19.23 -3.89
CA LEU A 466 -3.95 18.05 -4.33
C LEU A 466 -4.78 18.40 -5.56
N THR A 467 -4.23 18.21 -6.76
CA THR A 467 -4.99 18.37 -8.01
C THR A 467 -6.10 17.33 -8.16
N GLY A 468 -5.95 16.18 -7.51
CA GLY A 468 -6.81 15.01 -7.64
C GLY A 468 -6.36 14.09 -8.78
N SER A 469 -7.08 12.99 -8.99
CA SER A 469 -6.86 12.04 -10.09
C SER A 469 -8.14 11.27 -10.37
N TYR A 470 -8.22 10.52 -11.47
CA TYR A 470 -9.32 9.60 -11.73
C TYR A 470 -8.84 8.16 -11.66
N ARG A 471 -9.60 7.32 -10.96
CA ARG A 471 -9.25 5.92 -10.75
C ARG A 471 -10.40 5.01 -11.18
N ALA A 472 -10.10 4.00 -11.98
CA ALA A 472 -11.06 2.99 -12.40
C ALA A 472 -11.56 2.19 -11.19
N ILE A 473 -12.87 1.95 -11.12
CA ILE A 473 -13.50 1.28 -9.98
C ILE A 473 -13.30 -0.25 -9.99
N CYS A 474 -13.03 -0.81 -11.16
CA CYS A 474 -12.86 -2.24 -11.38
C CYS A 474 -11.66 -2.50 -12.30
N VAL A 475 -10.97 -3.62 -12.05
CA VAL A 475 -9.83 -4.09 -12.86
C VAL A 475 -10.06 -5.54 -13.29
N TYR A 476 -9.75 -5.83 -14.56
CA TYR A 476 -9.67 -7.18 -15.09
C TYR A 476 -8.23 -7.70 -15.03
N PRO A 477 -7.99 -8.89 -14.43
CA PRO A 477 -6.69 -9.52 -14.52
C PRO A 477 -6.44 -10.05 -15.93
N GLY A 478 -5.38 -9.56 -16.58
CA GLY A 478 -4.90 -10.10 -17.86
C GLY A 478 -4.20 -11.44 -17.67
N ASP A 479 -4.19 -12.30 -18.70
CA ASP A 479 -3.51 -13.60 -18.71
C ASP A 479 -3.71 -14.44 -17.44
N LEU A 480 -4.93 -14.42 -16.85
CA LEU A 480 -5.21 -15.19 -15.64
C LEU A 480 -5.24 -16.69 -15.93
N THR A 481 -4.27 -17.41 -15.37
CA THR A 481 -4.16 -18.87 -15.43
C THR A 481 -3.93 -19.41 -14.02
N TRP A 482 -4.57 -20.50 -13.65
CA TRP A 482 -4.39 -21.11 -12.34
C TRP A 482 -4.40 -22.64 -12.43
N ARG A 483 -3.82 -23.30 -11.42
CA ARG A 483 -3.90 -24.75 -11.22
C ARG A 483 -3.86 -25.09 -9.74
N ALA A 484 -4.61 -26.12 -9.34
CA ALA A 484 -4.46 -26.73 -8.03
C ALA A 484 -3.22 -27.64 -7.99
N VAL A 485 -2.58 -27.70 -6.83
CA VAL A 485 -1.43 -28.56 -6.50
C VAL A 485 -1.87 -29.45 -5.35
N LEU A 486 -1.95 -30.74 -5.62
CA LEU A 486 -2.34 -31.74 -4.63
C LEU A 486 -1.20 -32.02 -3.63
N PRO A 487 -1.51 -32.54 -2.43
CA PRO A 487 -0.52 -32.82 -1.38
C PRO A 487 0.67 -33.66 -1.86
N ASP A 488 0.45 -34.65 -2.74
CA ASP A 488 1.53 -35.49 -3.29
C ASP A 488 2.57 -34.69 -4.09
N GLU A 489 2.10 -33.77 -4.94
CA GLU A 489 2.97 -32.87 -5.70
C GLU A 489 3.65 -31.85 -4.76
N LEU A 490 2.94 -31.40 -3.72
CA LEU A 490 3.49 -30.47 -2.73
C LEU A 490 4.65 -31.13 -1.94
N ASN A 491 4.45 -32.35 -1.45
CA ASN A 491 5.43 -33.09 -0.66
C ASN A 491 6.69 -33.41 -1.47
N SER A 492 6.54 -33.84 -2.73
CA SER A 492 7.68 -34.12 -3.62
C SER A 492 8.53 -32.89 -3.96
N LYS A 493 7.94 -31.68 -3.95
CA LYS A 493 8.62 -30.41 -4.25
C LYS A 493 9.07 -29.62 -3.02
N SER A 494 8.72 -30.06 -1.81
CA SER A 494 9.06 -29.37 -0.54
C SER A 494 10.36 -29.87 0.11
N GLY A 495 10.94 -30.98 -0.37
CA GLY A 495 12.18 -31.56 0.18
C GLY A 495 13.44 -30.73 -0.11
N PRO A 496 14.57 -31.01 0.59
CA PRO A 496 15.85 -30.36 0.34
C PRO A 496 16.38 -30.79 -1.04
N GLY A 497 16.17 -29.94 -2.05
CA GLY A 497 16.42 -30.23 -3.46
C GLY A 497 15.20 -30.11 -4.37
N GLY A 498 13.99 -29.99 -3.80
CA GLY A 498 12.77 -29.66 -4.54
C GLY A 498 12.81 -28.21 -5.03
N GLY A 499 12.76 -28.00 -6.35
CA GLY A 499 12.95 -26.70 -7.01
C GLY A 499 11.87 -25.63 -6.77
N GLY A 500 11.13 -25.70 -5.65
CA GLY A 500 9.97 -24.87 -5.37
C GLY A 500 8.78 -25.17 -6.30
N LEU A 501 7.59 -24.70 -5.93
CA LEU A 501 6.41 -24.81 -6.80
C LEU A 501 6.47 -23.86 -8.01
N ILE A 502 7.19 -22.75 -7.85
CA ILE A 502 7.48 -21.79 -8.90
C ILE A 502 9.00 -21.67 -8.98
N GLU A 503 9.55 -21.98 -10.15
CA GLU A 503 10.96 -21.75 -10.44
C GLU A 503 11.22 -20.25 -10.65
N SER A 504 12.25 -19.72 -9.99
CA SER A 504 12.70 -18.34 -10.20
C SER A 504 13.47 -18.20 -11.50
N ASP A 505 13.46 -16.99 -12.08
CA ASP A 505 14.22 -16.71 -13.31
C ASP A 505 15.72 -16.99 -13.14
N VAL A 506 16.26 -16.73 -11.95
CA VAL A 506 17.65 -17.06 -11.61
C VAL A 506 17.86 -18.57 -11.55
N GLY A 507 16.95 -19.33 -10.94
CA GLY A 507 17.02 -20.79 -10.91
C GLY A 507 17.06 -21.38 -12.33
N ARG A 508 16.17 -20.90 -13.20
CA ARG A 508 16.13 -21.31 -14.61
C ARG A 508 17.44 -20.98 -15.33
N LEU A 509 17.93 -19.75 -15.22
CA LEU A 509 19.15 -19.31 -15.89
C LEU A 509 20.40 -20.05 -15.40
N LEU A 510 20.45 -20.42 -14.12
CA LEU A 510 21.55 -21.23 -13.58
C LEU A 510 21.52 -22.66 -14.10
N ARG A 511 20.33 -23.24 -14.31
CA ARG A 511 20.15 -24.58 -14.90
C ARG A 511 20.49 -24.60 -16.40
N GLU A 512 20.10 -23.55 -17.13
CA GLU A 512 20.35 -23.41 -18.57
C GLU A 512 21.80 -22.99 -18.88
N ARG A 513 22.60 -22.67 -17.85
CA ARG A 513 23.97 -22.19 -18.04
C ARG A 513 24.82 -23.28 -18.70
N PRO A 514 25.40 -23.04 -19.88
CA PRO A 514 26.33 -23.99 -20.47
C PRO A 514 27.56 -24.13 -19.56
N PRO A 515 28.14 -25.34 -19.44
CA PRO A 515 29.37 -25.55 -18.70
C PRO A 515 30.45 -24.61 -19.27
N ILE A 516 31.16 -23.91 -18.39
CA ILE A 516 32.26 -23.04 -18.79
C ILE A 516 33.31 -23.95 -19.44
N PRO A 517 33.74 -23.72 -20.68
CA PRO A 517 34.86 -24.46 -21.24
C PRO A 517 36.09 -24.16 -20.38
N ASP A 518 36.61 -25.20 -19.76
CA ASP A 518 37.81 -25.12 -18.94
C ASP A 518 38.96 -24.60 -19.83
N GLN A 519 39.45 -23.39 -19.56
CA GLN A 519 40.68 -22.89 -20.20
C GLN A 519 41.94 -23.41 -19.50
N ASN A 520 41.80 -24.38 -18.59
CA ASN A 520 42.91 -25.10 -17.99
C ASN A 520 42.58 -26.60 -17.86
N SER A 521 42.62 -27.33 -18.98
CA SER A 521 42.76 -28.79 -18.97
C SER A 521 44.19 -29.19 -19.35
N GLY A 522 45.13 -28.83 -18.50
CA GLY A 522 46.26 -29.71 -18.22
C GLY A 522 45.80 -30.71 -17.16
N SER A 523 45.99 -32.00 -17.44
CA SER A 523 45.61 -33.17 -16.63
C SER A 523 45.55 -32.94 -15.12
N GLU A 524 44.54 -33.45 -14.40
CA GLU A 524 44.58 -34.83 -13.88
C GLU A 524 43.17 -35.39 -13.66
N VAL A 525 42.94 -36.59 -14.18
CA VAL A 525 41.76 -37.42 -13.88
C VAL A 525 41.98 -38.06 -12.52
N LEU A 526 41.26 -37.59 -11.50
CA LEU A 526 41.11 -38.33 -10.25
C LEU A 526 39.94 -39.30 -10.42
N VAL A 527 40.29 -40.58 -10.58
CA VAL A 527 39.37 -41.71 -10.56
C VAL A 527 38.92 -41.92 -9.11
N GLU A 528 37.66 -41.65 -8.80
CA GLU A 528 37.05 -42.08 -7.54
C GLU A 528 36.76 -43.58 -7.60
N VAL A 529 37.32 -44.31 -6.62
CA VAL A 529 37.12 -45.75 -6.40
C VAL A 529 35.88 -45.93 -5.52
N PRO A 530 34.94 -46.84 -5.84
CA PRO A 530 33.80 -47.11 -4.97
C PRO A 530 34.24 -47.96 -3.77
N VAL A 531 33.90 -47.52 -2.55
CA VAL A 531 34.05 -48.31 -1.33
C VAL A 531 32.67 -48.79 -0.90
N GLU A 532 32.47 -50.11 -0.97
CA GLU A 532 31.32 -50.81 -0.36
C GLU A 532 31.59 -51.12 1.12
N GLY A 533 30.51 -51.15 1.90
CA GLY A 533 30.41 -51.67 3.27
C GLY A 533 30.22 -50.56 4.31
N GLY A 534 29.26 -50.59 5.22
CA GLY A 534 28.22 -51.57 5.56
C GLY A 534 27.61 -51.18 6.92
N CYS A 535 26.43 -51.75 7.20
CA CYS A 535 25.78 -51.91 8.50
C CYS A 535 25.15 -50.70 9.23
N SER A 536 23.82 -50.80 9.25
CA SER A 536 22.83 -50.27 10.18
C SER A 536 23.22 -50.31 11.67
N GLU A 537 22.89 -49.22 12.38
CA GLU A 537 22.48 -49.29 13.79
C GLU A 537 21.19 -48.49 13.96
N ASP A 538 20.14 -49.22 14.34
CA ASP A 538 18.82 -48.73 14.70
C ASP A 538 18.88 -47.93 16.02
N THR A 539 18.35 -46.71 16.02
CA THR A 539 17.89 -46.03 17.24
C THR A 539 16.38 -45.90 17.20
N PRO A 540 15.64 -46.37 18.23
CA PRO A 540 14.18 -46.37 18.20
C PRO A 540 13.65 -44.94 18.37
N GLU A 541 12.96 -44.47 17.33
CA GLU A 541 12.17 -43.24 17.36
C GLU A 541 10.99 -43.42 18.32
N VAL A 542 10.95 -42.56 19.34
CA VAL A 542 9.81 -42.46 20.25
C VAL A 542 8.65 -41.87 19.47
N ALA A 543 7.67 -42.72 19.14
CA ALA A 543 6.41 -42.34 18.52
C ALA A 543 5.68 -41.29 19.36
N GLN A 544 5.85 -40.02 18.99
CA GLN A 544 4.90 -38.98 19.36
C GLN A 544 3.71 -39.16 18.41
N LYS A 545 2.51 -39.32 18.99
CA LYS A 545 1.25 -39.33 18.25
C LYS A 545 1.18 -38.09 17.37
N GLU A 546 1.43 -38.27 16.08
CA GLU A 546 1.05 -37.31 15.05
C GLU A 546 -0.46 -37.12 15.18
N GLN A 547 -0.86 -35.96 15.68
CA GLN A 547 -2.19 -35.44 15.38
C GLN A 547 -2.24 -35.34 13.86
N GLU A 548 -3.16 -36.05 13.20
CA GLU A 548 -3.41 -35.92 11.75
C GLU A 548 -3.60 -34.44 11.43
N GLU A 549 -2.54 -33.77 10.98
CA GLU A 549 -2.68 -32.44 10.40
C GLU A 549 -3.49 -32.62 9.12
N PRO A 550 -4.51 -31.79 8.88
CA PRO A 550 -5.30 -31.88 7.66
C PRO A 550 -4.36 -31.78 6.47
N GLU A 551 -4.45 -32.71 5.51
CA GLU A 551 -3.65 -32.66 4.29
C GLU A 551 -3.74 -31.26 3.67
N LYS A 552 -2.59 -30.65 3.35
CA LYS A 552 -2.49 -29.27 2.88
C LYS A 552 -2.26 -29.28 1.37
N ALA A 553 -3.11 -28.58 0.62
CA ALA A 553 -2.93 -28.34 -0.80
C ALA A 553 -2.41 -26.93 -1.08
N ALA A 554 -2.02 -26.68 -2.32
CA ALA A 554 -1.63 -25.35 -2.77
C ALA A 554 -2.32 -24.99 -4.09
N VAL A 555 -2.33 -23.70 -4.41
CA VAL A 555 -2.85 -23.18 -5.68
C VAL A 555 -1.78 -22.29 -6.28
N VAL A 556 -1.45 -22.55 -7.53
CA VAL A 556 -0.50 -21.73 -8.29
C VAL A 556 -1.27 -20.98 -9.35
N PHE A 557 -1.16 -19.65 -9.36
CA PHE A 557 -1.76 -18.83 -10.41
C PHE A 557 -0.81 -17.76 -10.92
N SER A 558 -1.10 -17.27 -12.12
CA SER A 558 -0.40 -16.19 -12.79
C SER A 558 -1.43 -15.22 -13.36
N CYS A 559 -1.13 -13.93 -13.29
CA CYS A 559 -1.95 -12.87 -13.89
C CYS A 559 -1.11 -11.62 -14.19
N VAL A 560 -1.67 -10.70 -14.97
CA VAL A 560 -1.13 -9.37 -15.24
C VAL A 560 -2.12 -8.35 -14.71
N LEU A 561 -1.65 -7.43 -13.87
CA LEU A 561 -2.45 -6.32 -13.38
C LEU A 561 -1.88 -4.99 -13.90
N PRO A 562 -2.72 -4.00 -14.21
CA PRO A 562 -2.27 -2.66 -14.56
C PRO A 562 -1.52 -1.99 -13.39
N PRO A 563 -0.86 -0.84 -13.62
CA PRO A 563 -0.24 -0.07 -12.55
C PRO A 563 -1.29 0.32 -11.50
N SER A 564 -0.86 0.50 -10.25
CA SER A 564 -1.73 0.96 -9.17
C SER A 564 -2.89 0.01 -8.79
N ALA A 565 -2.96 -1.20 -9.37
CA ALA A 565 -3.86 -2.28 -8.96
C ALA A 565 -3.15 -3.24 -7.99
N TYR A 566 -3.86 -3.67 -6.95
CA TYR A 566 -3.29 -4.46 -5.85
C TYR A 566 -3.66 -5.94 -5.98
N LEU A 567 -2.66 -6.81 -6.10
CA LEU A 567 -2.85 -8.27 -6.11
C LEU A 567 -3.63 -8.75 -4.88
N THR A 568 -3.39 -8.15 -3.71
CA THR A 568 -4.11 -8.51 -2.48
C THR A 568 -5.61 -8.25 -2.56
N MET A 569 -6.06 -7.28 -3.37
CA MET A 569 -7.49 -7.02 -3.55
C MET A 569 -8.14 -8.06 -4.45
N MET A 570 -7.42 -8.51 -5.50
CA MET A 570 -7.87 -9.66 -6.30
C MET A 570 -7.95 -10.93 -5.43
N LEU A 571 -6.94 -11.19 -4.61
CA LEU A 571 -6.93 -12.34 -3.69
C LEU A 571 -8.07 -12.28 -2.68
N ARG A 572 -8.40 -11.08 -2.17
CA ARG A 572 -9.57 -10.87 -1.30
C ARG A 572 -10.87 -11.30 -1.98
N GLU A 573 -11.02 -10.99 -3.27
CA GLU A 573 -12.21 -11.37 -4.05
C GLU A 573 -12.27 -12.89 -4.26
N VAL A 574 -11.14 -13.52 -4.59
CA VAL A 574 -11.04 -14.97 -4.81
C VAL A 574 -11.29 -15.74 -3.50
N MET A 575 -10.64 -15.34 -2.41
CA MET A 575 -10.71 -16.04 -1.13
C MET A 575 -11.95 -15.69 -0.31
N LYS A 576 -12.60 -14.55 -0.60
CA LYS A 576 -13.67 -13.94 0.22
C LYS A 576 -13.27 -13.77 1.69
N GLN A 577 -11.98 -13.68 1.98
CA GLN A 577 -11.40 -13.52 3.32
C GLN A 577 -10.81 -12.12 3.48
N SER A 578 -10.71 -11.66 4.73
CA SER A 578 -10.05 -10.38 5.04
C SER A 578 -8.55 -10.44 4.77
N THR A 579 -8.02 -9.41 4.11
CA THR A 579 -6.59 -9.28 3.76
C THR A 579 -5.66 -9.23 4.97
N ALA A 580 -6.17 -8.98 6.17
CA ALA A 580 -5.38 -9.06 7.40
C ALA A 580 -4.90 -10.50 7.69
N SER A 581 -5.68 -11.52 7.29
CA SER A 581 -5.31 -12.93 7.52
C SER A 581 -4.11 -13.34 6.66
N SER A 582 -3.98 -12.79 5.45
CA SER A 582 -2.88 -13.11 4.54
C SER A 582 -1.54 -12.44 4.90
N TYR A 583 -1.55 -11.38 5.72
CA TYR A 583 -0.32 -10.73 6.21
C TYR A 583 0.24 -11.38 7.48
N LEU A 584 -0.60 -12.10 8.24
CA LEU A 584 -0.22 -12.72 9.51
C LEU A 584 0.31 -14.16 9.38
N SER A 585 0.12 -14.79 8.22
CA SER A 585 0.57 -16.17 7.95
C SER A 585 1.84 -16.25 7.08
N GLY A 586 2.63 -15.17 6.96
CA GLY A 586 3.79 -15.07 6.06
C GLY A 586 5.12 -14.73 6.72
#